data_AF-A0A815MVJ2-F1
#
_entry.id   AF-A0A815MVJ2-F1
#
_cell.length_a   1.000
_cell.length_b   1.000
_cell.length_c   1.000
_cell.angle_alpha   90.00
_cell.angle_beta   90.00
_cell.angle_gamma   90.00
#
_symmetry.space_group_name_H-M   'P 1'
#
loop_
_entity.id
_entity.type
_entity.pdbx_description
1 polymer ?
#
loop_
_entity_poly.entity_id
_entity_poly.type
_entity_poly.pdbx_seq_one_letter_code
_entity_poly.pdbx_strand_id
1 'polypeptide(L)'
;MSRDFREALLNYVLKNSHPGDASSVINTIDEYGWTQQALMNIGDRKGKILDAALQSRQPKTAMIVADNIIYPGAPDYVNYVRNNPHYTSTFHESILEYNKNIRDGVEVSIRQ
;
A
#
# COMPACT_ATOMS: atom_id res chain seq x y z
N MET A 1 4.27 -11.77 -7.45
CA MET A 1 3.94 -10.64 -8.34
C MET A 1 5.23 -10.23 -9.03
N SER A 2 5.32 -10.30 -10.36
CA SER A 2 6.57 -10.04 -11.08
C SER A 2 6.98 -8.56 -10.97
N ARG A 3 8.28 -8.28 -11.11
CA ARG A 3 8.81 -6.90 -11.18
C ARG A 3 8.12 -6.11 -12.30
N ASP A 4 7.89 -6.77 -13.42
CA ASP A 4 7.25 -6.23 -14.63
C ASP A 4 5.85 -5.65 -14.35
N PHE A 5 5.07 -6.28 -13.48
CA PHE A 5 3.74 -5.79 -13.12
C PHE A 5 3.80 -4.45 -12.37
N ARG A 6 4.69 -4.34 -11.37
CA ARG A 6 4.81 -3.11 -10.55
C ARG A 6 5.27 -1.93 -11.41
N GLU A 7 6.20 -2.19 -12.32
CA GLU A 7 6.67 -1.20 -13.29
C GLU A 7 5.56 -0.80 -14.27
N ALA A 8 4.72 -1.74 -14.73
CA ALA A 8 3.58 -1.44 -15.59
C ALA A 8 2.54 -0.53 -14.89
N LEU A 9 2.17 -0.85 -13.64
CA LEU A 9 1.27 0.00 -12.85
C LEU A 9 1.87 1.39 -12.63
N LEU A 10 3.14 1.48 -12.23
CA LEU A 10 3.83 2.74 -12.02
C LEU A 10 3.82 3.61 -13.29
N ASN A 11 4.18 3.03 -14.43
CA ASN A 11 4.18 3.73 -15.72
C ASN A 11 2.77 4.20 -16.12
N TYR A 12 1.74 3.38 -15.86
CA TYR A 12 0.35 3.77 -16.10
C TYR A 12 -0.06 4.97 -15.25
N VAL A 13 0.30 4.98 -13.96
CA VAL A 13 0.03 6.11 -13.06
C VAL A 13 0.78 7.36 -13.52
N LEU A 14 2.08 7.27 -13.80
CA LEU A 14 2.90 8.40 -14.23
C LEU A 14 2.40 9.04 -15.54
N LYS A 15 1.81 8.23 -16.43
CA LYS A 15 1.27 8.69 -17.71
C LYS A 15 -0.11 9.34 -17.59
N ASN A 16 -0.96 8.84 -16.71
CA ASN A 16 -2.40 9.17 -16.70
C ASN A 16 -2.86 9.98 -15.48
N SER A 17 -1.99 10.21 -14.49
CA SER A 17 -2.31 11.01 -13.30
C SER A 17 -1.63 12.38 -13.28
N HIS A 18 -2.10 13.25 -12.40
CA HIS A 18 -1.54 14.60 -12.22
C HIS A 18 -0.57 14.66 -11.03
N PRO A 19 0.69 15.11 -11.23
CA PRO A 19 1.64 15.29 -10.14
C PRO A 19 1.12 16.26 -9.07
N GLY A 20 1.21 15.86 -7.80
CA GLY A 20 0.73 16.65 -6.66
C GLY A 20 -0.75 16.48 -6.35
N ASP A 21 -1.52 15.72 -7.15
CA ASP A 21 -2.92 15.40 -6.90
C ASP A 21 -3.07 13.92 -6.49
N ALA A 22 -3.18 13.69 -5.19
CA ALA A 22 -3.36 12.35 -4.64
C ALA A 22 -4.65 11.68 -5.11
N SER A 23 -5.73 12.44 -5.33
CA SER A 23 -7.01 11.90 -5.81
C SER A 23 -6.88 11.43 -7.25
N SER A 24 -6.17 12.18 -8.09
CA SER A 24 -5.86 11.76 -9.47
C SER A 24 -5.08 10.45 -9.47
N VAL A 25 -4.03 10.32 -8.65
CA VAL A 25 -3.25 9.09 -8.53
C VAL A 25 -4.11 7.90 -8.09
N ILE A 26 -4.92 8.06 -7.05
CA ILE A 26 -5.80 6.98 -6.52
C ILE A 26 -6.81 6.54 -7.59
N ASN A 27 -7.48 7.49 -8.25
CA ASN A 27 -8.45 7.20 -9.30
C ASN A 27 -7.81 6.44 -10.47
N THR A 28 -6.59 6.82 -10.87
CA THR A 28 -5.85 6.13 -11.93
C THR A 28 -5.46 4.70 -11.53
N ILE A 29 -5.11 4.46 -10.27
CA ILE A 29 -4.82 3.10 -9.77
C ILE A 29 -6.09 2.25 -9.80
N ASP A 30 -7.23 2.79 -9.38
CA ASP A 30 -8.51 2.08 -9.41
C ASP A 30 -8.95 1.76 -10.84
N GLU A 31 -8.80 2.70 -11.78
CA GLU A 31 -9.06 2.46 -13.21
C GLU A 31 -8.17 1.33 -13.76
N TYR A 32 -6.88 1.32 -13.41
CA TYR A 32 -5.98 0.23 -13.80
C TYR A 32 -6.45 -1.11 -13.23
N GLY A 33 -6.92 -1.11 -11.98
CA GLY A 33 -7.52 -2.27 -11.31
C GLY A 33 -8.73 -2.85 -12.01
N TRP A 34 -9.57 -1.98 -12.61
CA TRP A 34 -10.76 -2.38 -13.36
C TRP A 34 -10.46 -2.80 -14.80
N THR A 35 -9.48 -2.16 -15.46
CA THR A 35 -9.31 -2.26 -16.92
C THR A 35 -8.13 -3.12 -17.37
N GLN A 36 -7.06 -3.19 -16.57
CA GLN A 36 -5.82 -3.86 -16.97
C GLN A 36 -5.57 -5.12 -16.14
N GLN A 37 -5.53 -5.00 -14.81
CA GLN A 37 -5.21 -6.11 -13.94
C GLN A 37 -5.78 -5.89 -12.53
N ALA A 38 -6.46 -6.91 -12.00
CA ALA A 38 -6.98 -6.90 -10.64
C ALA A 38 -5.85 -6.69 -9.61
N LEU A 39 -6.07 -5.76 -8.69
CA LEU A 39 -5.14 -5.37 -7.62
C LEU A 39 -5.67 -5.83 -6.26
N MET A 40 -4.76 -5.91 -5.29
CA MET A 40 -5.11 -6.14 -3.87
C MET A 40 -5.20 -4.83 -3.09
N ASN A 41 -5.55 -3.72 -3.75
CA ASN A 41 -5.81 -2.45 -3.09
C ASN A 41 -7.22 -2.40 -2.49
N ILE A 42 -7.51 -1.33 -1.75
CA ILE A 42 -8.84 -1.13 -1.14
C ILE A 42 -9.90 -0.91 -2.24
N GLY A 43 -9.59 -0.16 -3.29
CA GLY A 43 -10.51 0.14 -4.38
C GLY A 43 -11.51 1.26 -4.05
N ASP A 44 -12.09 1.83 -5.10
CA ASP A 44 -13.01 2.98 -5.08
C ASP A 44 -14.23 2.81 -4.16
N ARG A 45 -14.81 1.60 -4.10
CA ARG A 45 -16.01 1.33 -3.30
C ARG A 45 -15.72 1.26 -1.80
N LYS A 46 -14.72 0.47 -1.40
CA LYS A 46 -14.33 0.34 0.01
C LYS A 46 -13.58 1.59 0.48
N GLY A 47 -12.89 2.30 -0.43
CA GLY A 47 -12.23 3.59 -0.17
C GLY A 47 -13.20 4.64 0.35
N LYS A 48 -14.39 4.77 -0.26
CA LYS A 48 -15.44 5.68 0.23
C LYS A 48 -15.91 5.37 1.66
N ILE A 49 -15.92 4.11 2.05
CA ILE A 49 -16.26 3.69 3.42
C ILE A 49 -15.14 4.13 4.38
N LEU A 50 -13.88 3.94 3.98
CA LEU A 50 -12.73 4.42 4.73
C LEU A 50 -12.74 5.95 4.88
N ASP A 51 -13.01 6.68 3.80
CA ASP A 51 -13.11 8.15 3.81
C ASP A 51 -14.18 8.64 4.79
N ALA A 52 -15.37 8.05 4.75
CA ALA A 52 -16.45 8.38 5.67
C ALA A 52 -16.08 8.09 7.14
N ALA A 53 -15.37 6.99 7.39
CA ALA A 53 -14.88 6.65 8.72
C ALA A 53 -13.81 7.64 9.22
N LEU A 54 -12.92 8.11 8.33
CA LEU A 54 -11.91 9.12 8.66
C LEU A 54 -12.52 10.50 8.91
N GLN A 55 -13.46 10.93 8.06
CA GLN A 55 -14.15 12.22 8.20
C GLN A 55 -14.97 12.31 9.49
N SER A 56 -15.66 11.22 9.86
CA SER A 56 -16.48 11.19 11.08
C SER A 56 -15.65 11.12 12.37
N ARG A 57 -14.48 10.46 12.35
CA ARG A 57 -13.65 10.27 13.55
C ARG A 57 -12.56 11.31 13.73
N GLN A 58 -12.14 11.99 12.67
CA GLN A 58 -11.04 12.96 12.66
C GLN A 58 -9.81 12.48 13.46
N PRO A 59 -9.26 11.30 13.14
CA PRO A 59 -8.13 10.76 13.89
C PRO A 59 -6.92 11.69 13.75
N LYS A 60 -6.22 11.93 14.87
CA LYS A 60 -4.98 12.72 14.88
C LYS A 60 -3.75 11.94 14.43
N THR A 61 -3.84 10.61 14.47
CA THR A 61 -2.74 9.70 14.18
C THR A 61 -3.24 8.56 13.31
N ALA A 62 -2.42 8.13 12.35
CA ALA A 62 -2.69 7.00 11.49
C ALA A 62 -1.54 5.98 11.58
N MET A 63 -1.90 4.71 11.40
CA MET A 63 -0.98 3.57 11.37
C MET A 63 -1.19 2.80 10.08
N ILE A 64 -0.10 2.37 9.46
CA ILE A 64 -0.07 1.45 8.33
C ILE A 64 0.32 0.07 8.87
N VAL A 65 -0.44 -0.94 8.50
CA VAL A 65 -0.16 -2.35 8.82
C VAL A 65 -0.01 -3.08 7.49
N ALA A 66 1.20 -3.52 7.17
CA ALA A 66 1.53 -4.11 5.87
C ALA A 66 2.03 -5.55 6.05
N ASP A 67 1.32 -6.50 5.46
CA ASP A 67 1.72 -7.90 5.32
C ASP A 67 2.51 -8.14 4.02
N ASN A 68 3.04 -9.36 3.85
CA ASN A 68 3.76 -9.77 2.64
C ASN A 68 5.00 -8.93 2.30
N ILE A 69 5.62 -8.30 3.30
CA ILE A 69 6.74 -7.39 3.09
C ILE A 69 8.06 -8.11 2.76
N ILE A 70 8.19 -9.39 3.12
CA ILE A 70 9.34 -10.24 2.74
C ILE A 70 8.97 -11.09 1.52
N TYR A 71 7.81 -11.74 1.52
CA TYR A 71 7.35 -12.56 0.40
C TYR A 71 5.86 -12.35 0.10
N PRO A 72 5.46 -12.02 -1.15
CA PRO A 72 6.29 -11.78 -2.35
C PRO A 72 7.21 -10.55 -2.29
N GLY A 73 7.15 -9.75 -1.21
CA GLY A 73 8.14 -8.73 -0.91
C GLY A 73 7.75 -7.33 -1.37
N ALA A 74 7.97 -6.35 -0.50
CA ALA A 74 7.73 -4.92 -0.76
C ALA A 74 8.94 -4.06 -0.33
N PRO A 75 10.14 -4.30 -0.90
CA PRO A 75 11.38 -3.70 -0.43
C PRO A 75 11.38 -2.16 -0.53
N ASP A 76 10.78 -1.59 -1.58
CA ASP A 76 10.71 -0.13 -1.74
C ASP A 76 9.83 0.52 -0.67
N TYR A 77 8.71 -0.13 -0.32
CA TYR A 77 7.85 0.31 0.78
C TYR A 77 8.60 0.24 2.13
N VAL A 78 9.24 -0.90 2.42
CA VAL A 78 10.00 -1.09 3.66
C VAL A 78 11.13 -0.06 3.78
N ASN A 79 11.87 0.16 2.69
CA ASN A 79 12.92 1.17 2.63
C ASN A 79 12.36 2.58 2.86
N TYR A 80 11.20 2.90 2.28
CA TYR A 80 10.55 4.19 2.46
C TYR A 80 10.15 4.42 3.92
N VAL A 81 9.40 3.51 4.55
CA VAL A 81 8.88 3.73 5.92
C VAL A 81 9.95 3.65 7.01
N ARG A 82 11.06 2.93 6.77
CA ARG A 82 12.17 2.83 7.74
C ARG A 82 13.16 3.99 7.66
N ASN A 83 13.26 4.67 6.51
CA ASN A 83 14.18 5.79 6.32
C ASN A 83 13.48 7.16 6.27
N ASN A 84 12.18 7.23 6.55
CA ASN A 84 11.43 8.47 6.56
C ASN A 84 11.19 8.93 8.01
N PRO A 85 11.67 10.12 8.42
CA PRO A 85 11.55 10.61 9.79
C PRO A 85 10.10 10.86 10.22
N HIS A 86 9.16 10.90 9.29
CA HIS A 86 7.73 11.00 9.59
C HIS A 86 7.10 9.68 10.06
N TYR A 87 7.84 8.57 10.07
CA TYR A 87 7.32 7.27 10.50
C TYR A 87 8.17 6.66 11.61
N THR A 88 7.50 6.04 12.58
CA THR A 88 8.10 5.04 13.47
C THR A 88 7.60 3.67 13.05
N SER A 89 8.53 2.81 12.64
CA SER A 89 8.20 1.50 12.09
C SER A 89 8.72 0.37 12.99
N THR A 90 7.92 -0.67 13.18
CA THR A 90 8.27 -1.89 13.92
C THR A 90 7.92 -3.10 13.07
N PHE A 91 8.88 -4.02 12.95
CA PHE A 91 8.67 -5.29 12.25
C PHE A 91 8.27 -6.39 13.24
N HIS A 92 7.18 -7.08 12.93
CA HIS A 92 6.72 -8.25 13.65
C HIS A 92 6.93 -9.50 12.80
N GLU A 93 7.90 -10.31 13.19
CA GLU A 93 8.24 -11.55 12.48
C GLU A 93 7.10 -12.58 12.54
N SER A 94 6.86 -13.26 11.41
CA SER A 94 5.86 -14.32 11.27
C SER A 94 6.26 -15.28 10.12
N ILE A 95 5.28 -16.03 9.62
CA ILE A 95 5.38 -16.90 8.45
C ILE A 95 4.32 -16.52 7.41
N LEU A 96 4.57 -16.87 6.15
CA LEU A 96 3.56 -16.73 5.09
C LEU A 96 2.33 -17.58 5.44
N GLU A 97 1.15 -17.02 5.17
CA GLU A 97 -0.11 -17.73 5.38
C GLU A 97 -0.10 -19.10 4.68
N TYR A 98 -0.54 -20.13 5.40
CA TYR A 98 -0.59 -21.52 4.95
C TYR A 98 0.77 -22.16 4.59
N ASN A 99 1.91 -21.49 4.82
CA ASN A 99 3.23 -22.04 4.58
C ASN A 99 4.21 -21.78 5.72
N LYS A 100 4.37 -22.78 6.60
CA LYS A 100 5.25 -22.71 7.78
C LYS A 100 6.75 -22.61 7.47
N ASN A 101 7.15 -22.84 6.22
CA ASN A 101 8.56 -22.87 5.83
C ASN A 101 9.02 -21.55 5.20
N ILE A 102 8.10 -20.62 4.91
CA ILE A 102 8.43 -19.32 4.34
C ILE A 102 8.34 -18.27 5.44
N ARG A 103 9.48 -17.66 5.79
CA ARG A 103 9.52 -16.52 6.70
C ARG A 103 8.87 -15.31 6.05
N ASP A 104 8.09 -14.58 6.85
CA ASP A 104 7.49 -13.31 6.46
C ASP A 104 7.29 -12.43 7.71
N GLY A 105 6.44 -11.41 7.63
CA GLY A 105 5.99 -10.69 8.80
C GLY A 105 5.10 -9.51 8.45
N VAL A 106 4.80 -8.72 9.47
CA VAL A 106 3.99 -7.51 9.35
C VAL A 106 4.85 -6.31 9.74
N GLU A 107 4.94 -5.32 8.86
CA GLU A 107 5.47 -4.00 9.22
C GLU A 107 4.33 -3.15 9.77
N VAL A 108 4.52 -2.59 10.96
CA VAL A 108 3.61 -1.61 11.54
C VAL A 108 4.31 -0.25 11.56
N SER A 109 3.79 0.71 10.81
CA SER A 109 4.36 2.06 10.70
C SER A 109 3.36 3.12 11.17
N ILE A 110 3.73 3.88 12.20
CA ILE A 110 2.92 4.96 12.76
C ILE A 110 3.49 6.30 12.27
N ARG A 111 2.63 7.15 11.70
CA ARG A 111 3.04 8.50 11.29
C ARG A 111 3.15 9.42 12.52
N GLN A 112 4.31 10.06 12.67
CA GLN A 112 4.57 11.09 13.71
C GLN A 112 4.02 12.46 13.30
#